data_AF-A0A6M3KAK0-F1
#
_entry.id   AF-A0A6M3KAK0-F1
#
_cell.length_a   1.000
_cell.length_b   1.000
_cell.length_c   1.000
_cell.angle_alpha   90.00
_cell.angle_beta   90.00
_cell.angle_gamma   90.00
#
_symmetry.space_group_name_H-M   'P 1'
#
loop_
_entity.id
_entity.type
_entity.pdbx_description
1 polymer ?
#
loop_
_entity_poly.entity_id
_entity_poly.type
_entity_poly.pdbx_seq_one_letter_code
_entity_poly.pdbx_strand_id
1 'polypeptide(L)'
;MLPRSFIFPRPRSNETPEDYSKRLIISLEEMYESITREFGTYFEEAFTWNPGSLADGAGETSTDIPAPGAALGDYVAVSSSLDLQGIICTAYVHAEDVVHIRLQNETGGTIDLASSTFRVKVVKRE
;
A
#
# COMPACT_ATOMS: atom_id res chain seq x y z
N MET A 1 -4.97 -1.22 19.44
CA MET A 1 -5.28 -2.27 20.45
C MET A 1 -3.97 -3.02 20.68
N LEU A 2 -3.57 -3.30 21.93
CA LEU A 2 -2.28 -3.97 22.21
C LEU A 2 -2.35 -5.45 21.79
N PRO A 3 -1.23 -6.06 21.34
CA PRO A 3 -1.19 -7.50 21.09
C PRO A 3 -1.58 -8.25 22.36
N ARG A 4 -2.43 -9.27 22.25
CA ARG A 4 -2.95 -9.99 23.44
C ARG A 4 -1.88 -10.62 24.33
N SER A 5 -0.68 -10.86 23.78
CA SER A 5 0.48 -11.41 24.47
C SER A 5 1.46 -10.35 25.00
N PHE A 6 1.28 -9.06 24.66
CA PHE A 6 2.23 -8.03 25.04
C PHE A 6 2.06 -7.63 26.51
N ILE A 7 3.13 -7.72 27.28
CA ILE A 7 3.18 -7.34 28.70
C ILE A 7 4.27 -6.31 28.87
N PHE A 8 3.90 -5.12 29.35
CA PHE A 8 4.88 -4.09 29.68
C PHE A 8 5.88 -4.63 30.73
N PRO A 9 7.19 -4.57 30.45
CA PRO A 9 8.19 -5.05 31.40
C PRO A 9 8.13 -4.21 32.67
N ARG A 10 8.17 -4.86 33.83
CA ARG A 10 8.28 -4.18 35.12
C ARG A 10 9.75 -3.97 35.50
N PRO A 11 10.09 -2.95 36.31
CA PRO A 11 11.43 -2.79 36.86
C PRO A 11 11.82 -4.02 37.67
N ARG A 12 13.04 -4.52 37.48
CA ARG A 12 13.59 -5.59 38.33
C ARG A 12 14.22 -4.96 39.57
N SER A 13 14.22 -5.69 40.68
CA SER A 13 14.72 -5.19 41.97
C SER A 13 16.20 -4.82 41.98
N ASN A 14 16.98 -5.31 41.00
CA ASN A 14 18.44 -5.14 40.89
C ASN A 14 18.86 -4.36 39.63
N GLU A 15 17.92 -3.71 38.94
CA GLU A 15 18.17 -3.05 37.67
C GLU A 15 18.24 -1.53 37.84
N THR A 16 19.16 -0.89 37.14
CA THR A 16 19.26 0.56 37.15
C THR A 16 18.10 1.19 36.36
N PRO A 17 17.71 2.45 36.65
CA PRO A 17 16.71 3.14 35.84
C PRO A 17 17.08 3.23 34.35
N GLU A 18 18.37 3.29 34.01
CA GLU A 18 18.84 3.33 32.63
C GLU A 18 18.64 1.98 31.91
N ASP A 19 18.96 0.88 32.57
CA ASP A 19 18.77 -0.47 32.03
C ASP A 19 17.28 -0.79 31.84
N TYR A 20 16.45 -0.40 32.81
CA TYR A 20 15.00 -0.50 32.69
C TYR A 20 14.47 0.31 31.49
N SER A 21 14.95 1.54 31.30
CA SER A 21 14.54 2.40 30.20
C SER A 21 14.92 1.80 28.84
N LYS A 22 16.12 1.24 28.71
CA LYS A 22 16.57 0.54 27.49
C LYS A 22 15.69 -0.68 27.18
N ARG A 23 15.38 -1.52 28.17
CA ARG A 23 14.51 -2.69 27.98
C ARG A 23 13.08 -2.27 27.63
N LEU A 24 12.57 -1.22 28.27
CA LEU A 24 11.23 -0.72 27.98
C LEU A 24 11.14 -0.22 26.54
N ILE A 25 12.13 0.52 26.04
CA ILE A 25 12.18 0.99 24.65
C ILE A 25 12.19 -0.19 23.67
N ILE A 26 13.05 -1.19 23.89
CA ILE A 26 13.11 -2.39 23.04
C ILE A 26 11.75 -3.11 23.02
N SER A 27 11.12 -3.28 24.18
CA SER A 27 9.80 -3.92 24.28
C SER A 27 8.70 -3.11 23.56
N LEU A 28 8.77 -1.78 23.61
CA LEU A 28 7.86 -0.90 22.87
C LEU A 28 8.06 -1.00 21.35
N GLU A 29 9.30 -1.11 20.89
CA GLU A 29 9.62 -1.33 19.47
C GLU A 29 9.10 -2.68 18.98
N GLU A 30 9.35 -3.76 19.74
CA GLU A 30 8.81 -5.10 19.44
C GLU A 30 7.27 -5.12 19.40
N MET A 31 6.63 -4.37 20.30
CA MET A 31 5.17 -4.20 20.29
C MET A 31 4.69 -3.45 19.05
N TYR A 32 5.37 -2.35 18.70
CA TYR A 32 5.03 -1.57 17.50
C TYR A 32 5.13 -2.44 16.25
N GLU A 33 6.22 -3.19 16.10
CA GLU A 33 6.41 -4.14 15.01
C GLU A 33 5.35 -5.24 15.02
N SER A 34 5.00 -5.78 16.19
CA SER A 34 3.95 -6.80 16.30
C SER A 34 2.57 -6.27 15.91
N ILE A 35 2.19 -5.07 16.36
CA ILE A 35 0.91 -4.43 16.00
C ILE A 35 0.90 -4.17 14.49
N THR A 36 1.97 -3.63 13.97
CA THR A 36 2.13 -3.31 12.55
C THR A 36 2.01 -4.57 11.69
N ARG A 37 2.62 -5.68 12.12
CA ARG A 37 2.50 -6.99 11.49
C ARG A 37 1.09 -7.59 11.55
N GLU A 38 0.41 -7.46 12.69
CA GLU A 38 -0.88 -8.12 12.96
C GLU A 38 -2.08 -7.36 12.35
N PHE A 39 -2.00 -6.04 12.20
CA PHE A 39 -3.07 -5.22 11.62
C PHE A 39 -2.98 -5.06 10.09
N GLY A 40 -2.06 -5.79 9.44
CA GLY A 40 -1.86 -5.75 8.01
C GLY A 40 -1.37 -4.38 7.58
N THR A 41 -0.06 -4.19 7.51
CA THR A 41 0.54 -3.04 6.83
C THR A 41 0.02 -2.99 5.40
N TYR A 42 -0.98 -2.14 5.18
CA TYR A 42 -1.33 -1.75 3.85
C TYR A 42 -0.54 -0.50 3.52
N PHE A 43 0.18 -0.54 2.42
CA PHE A 43 0.77 0.66 1.84
C PHE A 43 -0.31 1.35 1.01
N GLU A 44 -0.46 2.66 1.14
CA GLU A 44 -1.38 3.44 0.31
C GLU A 44 -0.65 4.65 -0.26
N GLU A 45 -0.74 4.81 -1.58
CA GLU A 45 -0.18 5.96 -2.30
C GLU A 45 -1.26 6.57 -3.19
N ALA A 46 -1.27 7.90 -3.28
CA ALA A 46 -2.17 8.64 -4.13
C ALA A 46 -1.37 9.57 -5.04
N PHE A 47 -1.71 9.60 -6.32
CA PHE A 47 -1.05 10.45 -7.30
C PHE A 47 -2.04 10.92 -8.36
N THR A 48 -1.70 12.03 -9.01
CA THR A 48 -2.49 12.57 -10.12
C THR A 48 -1.94 12.02 -11.42
N TRP A 49 -2.83 11.49 -12.26
CA TRP A 49 -2.50 10.99 -13.57
C TRP A 49 -3.50 11.52 -14.60
N ASN A 50 -2.96 11.91 -15.75
CA ASN A 50 -3.73 12.27 -16.94
C ASN A 50 -3.40 11.24 -18.03
N PRO A 51 -4.18 10.15 -18.14
CA PRO A 51 -4.01 9.17 -19.21
C PRO A 51 -4.13 9.84 -20.57
N GLY A 52 -3.49 9.26 -21.59
CA GLY A 52 -3.76 9.62 -22.97
C GLY A 52 -5.16 9.20 -23.39
N SER A 53 -5.61 9.74 -24.53
CA SER A 53 -6.85 9.28 -25.15
C SER A 53 -6.69 7.83 -25.61
N LEU A 54 -7.60 6.97 -25.17
CA LEU A 54 -7.56 5.53 -25.43
C LEU A 54 -8.59 5.19 -26.51
N ALA A 55 -8.12 4.78 -27.68
CA ALA A 55 -8.98 4.16 -28.69
C ALA A 55 -9.57 2.83 -28.18
N ASP A 56 -10.56 2.30 -28.89
CA ASP A 56 -11.08 0.96 -28.60
C ASP A 56 -9.97 -0.11 -28.70
N GLY A 57 -9.94 -1.02 -27.74
CA GLY A 57 -8.89 -2.03 -27.56
C GLY A 57 -7.53 -1.47 -27.08
N ALA A 58 -7.39 -0.16 -26.90
CA ALA A 58 -6.15 0.44 -26.41
C ALA A 58 -6.08 0.38 -24.89
N GLY A 59 -4.87 0.26 -24.36
CA GLY A 59 -4.64 0.35 -22.93
C GLY A 59 -3.32 1.05 -22.62
N GLU A 60 -3.30 1.70 -21.47
CA GLU A 60 -2.17 2.48 -20.98
C GLU A 60 -1.79 2.02 -19.58
N THR A 61 -0.49 1.94 -19.35
CA THR A 61 0.09 1.63 -18.04
C THR A 61 0.64 2.92 -17.44
N SER A 62 0.39 3.14 -16.15
CA SER A 62 0.96 4.28 -15.44
C SER A 62 2.48 4.22 -15.43
N THR A 63 3.11 5.32 -15.02
CA THR A 63 4.52 5.31 -14.61
C THR A 63 4.72 4.49 -13.34
N ASP A 64 5.99 4.28 -12.96
CA ASP A 64 6.36 3.64 -11.69
C ASP A 64 5.73 4.39 -10.51
N ILE A 65 4.95 3.68 -9.70
CA ILE A 65 4.41 4.18 -8.44
C ILE A 65 5.21 3.55 -7.31
N PRO A 66 5.93 4.33 -6.49
CA PRO A 66 6.68 3.82 -5.36
C PRO A 66 5.75 3.14 -4.36
N ALA A 67 6.09 1.92 -3.96
CA ALA A 67 5.38 1.16 -2.95
C ALA A 67 6.35 0.38 -2.05
N PRO A 68 7.10 1.07 -1.17
CA PRO A 68 8.11 0.45 -0.33
C PRO A 68 7.58 -0.75 0.45
N GLY A 69 8.35 -1.83 0.39
CA GLY A 69 8.02 -3.12 0.94
C GLY A 69 7.20 -4.00 0.02
N ALA A 70 6.60 -3.53 -1.10
CA ALA A 70 5.78 -4.37 -1.97
C ALA A 70 6.62 -5.45 -2.69
N ALA A 71 6.07 -6.67 -2.78
CA ALA A 71 6.71 -7.81 -3.43
C ALA A 71 5.75 -8.50 -4.40
N LEU A 72 6.29 -9.12 -5.45
CA LEU A 72 5.50 -9.82 -6.47
C LEU A 72 4.55 -10.83 -5.83
N GLY A 73 3.25 -10.68 -6.11
CA GLY A 73 2.17 -11.51 -5.58
C GLY A 73 1.45 -10.93 -4.35
N ASP A 74 1.85 -9.76 -3.85
CA ASP A 74 1.00 -8.97 -2.95
C ASP A 74 -0.27 -8.51 -3.68
N TYR A 75 -1.35 -8.32 -2.93
CA TYR A 75 -2.60 -7.83 -3.46
C TYR A 75 -2.51 -6.32 -3.69
N VAL A 76 -3.03 -5.83 -4.82
CA VAL A 76 -3.09 -4.40 -5.11
C VAL A 76 -4.52 -4.02 -5.47
N ALA A 77 -5.11 -3.11 -4.69
CA ALA A 77 -6.38 -2.49 -5.00
C ALA A 77 -6.15 -1.09 -5.58
N VAL A 78 -7.02 -0.68 -6.50
CA VAL A 78 -6.94 0.63 -7.15
C VAL A 78 -8.29 1.34 -7.11
N SER A 79 -8.26 2.67 -6.97
CA SER A 79 -9.44 3.53 -7.08
C SER A 79 -9.09 4.82 -7.82
N SER A 80 -10.08 5.42 -8.48
CA SER A 80 -10.00 6.71 -9.16
C SER A 80 -10.97 7.70 -8.53
N SER A 81 -10.63 8.98 -8.52
CA SER A 81 -11.52 10.06 -8.06
C SER A 81 -12.63 10.41 -9.05
N LEU A 82 -12.54 9.95 -10.30
CA LEU A 82 -13.51 10.19 -11.37
C LEU A 82 -14.05 8.88 -11.94
N ASP A 83 -15.22 8.96 -12.60
CA ASP A 83 -15.79 7.86 -13.36
C ASP A 83 -14.85 7.43 -14.50
N LEU A 84 -14.61 6.12 -14.60
CA LEU A 84 -13.78 5.50 -15.63
C LEU A 84 -14.54 5.27 -16.94
N GLN A 85 -15.84 5.58 -16.99
CA GLN A 85 -16.66 5.53 -18.21
C GLN A 85 -16.65 4.14 -18.88
N GLY A 86 -16.54 3.08 -18.08
CA GLY A 86 -16.50 1.70 -18.55
C GLY A 86 -15.10 1.15 -18.86
N ILE A 87 -14.03 1.95 -18.74
CA ILE A 87 -12.65 1.46 -18.83
C ILE A 87 -12.37 0.50 -17.67
N ILE A 88 -11.73 -0.63 -18.01
CA ILE A 88 -11.26 -1.61 -17.03
C ILE A 88 -9.97 -1.07 -16.40
N CYS A 89 -9.94 -0.99 -15.07
CA CYS A 89 -8.78 -0.55 -14.31
C CYS A 89 -8.31 -1.68 -13.39
N THR A 90 -7.02 -2.00 -13.48
CA THR A 90 -6.35 -3.01 -12.65
C THR A 90 -5.04 -2.44 -12.12
N ALA A 91 -4.55 -2.98 -11.02
CA ALA A 91 -3.24 -2.65 -10.50
C ALA A 91 -2.53 -3.91 -10.02
N TYR A 92 -1.21 -3.89 -10.06
CA TYR A 92 -0.37 -5.03 -9.71
C TYR A 92 1.02 -4.55 -9.27
N VAL A 93 1.70 -5.39 -8.50
CA VAL A 93 3.13 -5.21 -8.21
C VAL A 93 3.91 -5.52 -9.49
N HIS A 94 4.61 -4.53 -10.01
CA HIS A 94 5.42 -4.66 -11.23
C HIS A 94 6.80 -5.24 -10.91
N ALA A 95 7.42 -4.75 -9.84
CA ALA A 95 8.71 -5.16 -9.34
C ALA A 95 8.77 -4.96 -7.81
N GLU A 96 9.88 -5.34 -7.18
CA GLU A 96 10.12 -5.00 -5.77
C GLU A 96 9.98 -3.48 -5.57
N ASP A 97 9.22 -3.10 -4.54
CA ASP A 97 8.92 -1.72 -4.19
C ASP A 97 8.19 -0.88 -5.25
N VAL A 98 7.65 -1.49 -6.31
CA VAL A 98 7.02 -0.76 -7.43
C VAL A 98 5.69 -1.38 -7.84
N VAL A 99 4.65 -0.55 -7.94
CA VAL A 99 3.34 -0.92 -8.48
C VAL A 99 3.01 -0.15 -9.74
N HIS A 100 2.17 -0.74 -10.59
CA HIS A 100 1.59 -0.09 -11.77
C HIS A 100 0.07 -0.19 -11.76
N ILE A 101 -0.58 0.79 -12.38
CA ILE A 101 -1.97 0.73 -12.78
C ILE A 101 -2.03 0.47 -14.29
N ARG A 102 -2.97 -0.38 -14.72
CA ARG A 102 -3.28 -0.64 -16.12
C ARG A 102 -4.73 -0.27 -16.40
N LEU A 103 -4.92 0.61 -17.36
CA LEU A 103 -6.20 0.93 -17.97
C LEU A 103 -6.35 0.18 -19.29
N GLN A 104 -7.54 -0.34 -19.55
CA GLN A 104 -7.89 -1.02 -20.80
C GLN A 104 -9.29 -0.57 -21.26
N ASN A 105 -9.35 0.04 -22.45
CA ASN A 105 -10.61 0.48 -23.05
C ASN A 105 -11.17 -0.61 -23.97
N GLU A 106 -12.32 -1.15 -23.60
CA GLU A 106 -13.07 -2.15 -24.38
C GLU A 106 -14.53 -1.71 -24.59
N THR A 107 -14.74 -0.39 -24.69
CA THR A 107 -16.09 0.20 -24.73
C THR A 107 -16.67 0.30 -26.15
N GLY A 108 -15.89 -0.03 -27.19
CA GLY A 108 -16.30 0.10 -28.58
C GLY A 108 -16.11 1.50 -29.18
N GLY A 109 -15.47 2.42 -28.43
CA GLY A 109 -15.20 3.78 -28.87
C GLY A 109 -14.02 4.42 -28.14
N THR A 110 -13.54 5.56 -28.64
CA THR A 110 -12.44 6.30 -28.00
C THR A 110 -12.92 7.02 -26.75
N ILE A 111 -12.16 6.88 -25.66
CA ILE A 111 -12.40 7.59 -24.39
C ILE A 111 -11.18 8.46 -24.07
N ASP A 112 -11.45 9.70 -23.65
CA ASP A 112 -10.45 10.63 -23.13
C ASP A 112 -10.78 10.91 -21.67
N LEU A 113 -10.02 10.29 -20.75
CA LEU A 113 -10.22 10.47 -19.33
C LEU A 113 -9.64 11.82 -18.90
N ALA A 114 -10.42 12.60 -18.17
CA ALA A 114 -9.88 13.79 -17.53
C ALA A 114 -8.84 13.40 -16.46
N SER A 115 -7.81 14.23 -16.30
CA SER A 115 -6.84 14.11 -15.21
C SER A 115 -7.53 13.91 -13.87
N SER A 116 -7.17 12.83 -13.16
CA SER A 116 -7.79 12.44 -11.90
C SER A 116 -6.75 11.97 -10.87
N THR A 117 -7.18 11.83 -9.62
CA THR A 117 -6.35 11.21 -8.59
C THR A 117 -6.63 9.71 -8.55
N PHE A 118 -5.59 8.93 -8.77
CA PHE A 118 -5.60 7.49 -8.54
C PHE A 118 -4.99 7.18 -7.19
N ARG A 119 -5.53 6.15 -6.54
CA ARG A 119 -5.01 5.62 -5.28
C ARG A 119 -4.76 4.14 -5.42
N VAL A 120 -3.60 3.70 -4.97
CA VAL A 120 -3.23 2.30 -4.90
C VAL A 120 -3.10 1.88 -3.45
N LYS A 121 -3.61 0.70 -3.13
CA LYS A 121 -3.44 0.08 -1.82
C LYS A 121 -2.81 -1.28 -2.00
N VAL A 122 -1.63 -1.48 -1.43
CA VAL A 122 -0.93 -2.77 -1.43
C VAL A 122 -1.23 -3.46 -0.10
N VAL A 123 -1.72 -4.68 -0.17
CA VAL A 123 -1.94 -5.55 1.00
C VAL A 123 -1.03 -6.76 0.85
N LYS A 124 -0.23 -7.00 1.88
CA LYS A 124 0.68 -8.14 1.92
C LYS A 124 -0.06 -9.46 1.79
N ARG A 125 0.48 -10.37 0.98
CA ARG A 125 0.03 -11.78 1.00
C ARG A 125 0.46 -12.43 2.32
N GLU A 126 -0.37 -13.31 2.85
CA GLU A 126 -0.05 -14.14 4.02
C GLU A 126 0.89 -15.31 3.67
#